data_AF-A0A670IFP4-F1
#
_entry.id   AF-A0A670IFP4-F1
#
_cell.length_a   1.000
_cell.length_b   1.000
_cell.length_c   1.000
_cell.angle_alpha   90.00
_cell.angle_beta   90.00
_cell.angle_gamma   90.00
#
_symmetry.space_group_name_H-M   'P 1'
#
loop_
_entity.id
_entity.type
_entity.pdbx_description
1 polymer ?
#
loop_
_entity_poly.entity_id
_entity_poly.type
_entity_poly.pdbx_seq_one_letter_code
_entity_poly.pdbx_strand_id
1 'polypeptide(L)'
;MSEHLKWVGDLYMPQTFSMPFCCCFPAVSPLQPYWEQVLDFVTCNHLFLFFREAGGEAEEQQQGSVNALFLLASCQMLHSPRFLLILPGFPGLLRCAAMSTITGTFQLQQPLNYREGARIEPVDGDHSEETYEPATGRVIGKFLFSGEKEVDLAVQNAQAAFKIWSQKSGMERSTVLLEAARIIRERREEIATLETINNGKSITEARIDIDTSWQCLQYYAGLAGSLAGQHIQLPGGSFAYTRREPLGVCVGIGAWNYPFQIACWKSAPALACGNAMVFKPSPFTPVSAVMLAEIYHEAGVPKGLFNVVQGGVATGQFLCQHPNVAKVSFTGSVPTGIKIMEMAAKGIKPVTLELGGKSPLIIFSDCVLENAVKGALMANFLTQGEVCCNGTRVFVQSEILNSFTKEVMKQTQNIKIGDPLLEDTRMGALINHSHLEKVLSFVKQAKDQGAVVLCGGEAYVPDDPKLSGGFYMSPCVLGNCNDNMTCVQEEIFGPVMSILPFDTEEEVLERANNTRFGLAGGVFTRDIQRAHRVVAGLQAGMCFINNYNVSPVELPFGGYKMSGFGRENGEAAIEYYSQLKTVCVEMGNVETLF
;
A
#
# COMPACT_ATOMS: atom_id res chain seq x y z
N MET A 1 -32.93 -23.33 61.17
CA MET A 1 -32.94 -22.40 62.31
C MET A 1 -32.32 -21.10 61.79
N SER A 2 -33.14 -20.25 61.19
CA SER A 2 -33.94 -19.16 61.80
C SER A 2 -33.17 -17.84 61.63
N GLU A 3 -33.47 -17.08 60.59
CA GLU A 3 -34.31 -15.84 60.65
C GLU A 3 -33.48 -14.66 61.21
N HIS A 4 -33.27 -13.58 60.45
CA HIS A 4 -34.31 -12.59 60.18
C HIS A 4 -34.21 -11.89 58.81
N LEU A 5 -35.35 -11.94 58.12
CA LEU A 5 -35.83 -10.97 57.12
C LEU A 5 -36.50 -9.78 57.82
N LYS A 6 -36.69 -8.68 57.06
CA LYS A 6 -37.87 -7.78 56.94
C LYS A 6 -37.46 -6.29 56.97
N TRP A 7 -37.98 -5.33 56.19
CA TRP A 7 -39.11 -5.17 55.24
C TRP A 7 -38.87 -3.86 54.43
N VAL A 8 -39.20 -3.79 53.13
CA VAL A 8 -40.31 -3.01 52.47
C VAL A 8 -40.22 -1.48 52.66
N GLY A 9 -40.35 -0.57 51.69
CA GLY A 9 -40.89 -0.59 50.33
C GLY A 9 -41.60 0.76 50.06
N ASP A 10 -41.43 1.29 48.85
CA ASP A 10 -42.29 2.21 48.09
C ASP A 10 -42.48 3.72 48.40
N LEU A 11 -42.52 4.44 47.26
CA LEU A 11 -43.23 5.69 46.94
C LEU A 11 -42.63 7.02 47.44
N TYR A 12 -42.08 7.82 46.51
CA TYR A 12 -42.70 9.06 45.98
C TYR A 12 -41.70 9.85 45.09
N MET A 13 -42.07 10.03 43.82
CA MET A 13 -41.67 11.18 42.98
C MET A 13 -42.13 12.49 43.64
N PRO A 14 -41.44 13.64 43.45
CA PRO A 14 -41.90 14.54 42.40
C PRO A 14 -40.85 15.46 41.72
N GLN A 15 -41.23 15.90 40.51
CA GLN A 15 -40.98 17.21 39.87
C GLN A 15 -39.59 17.46 39.25
N THR A 16 -39.43 17.32 37.93
CA THR A 16 -39.71 18.33 36.87
C THR A 16 -39.22 19.74 37.19
N PHE A 17 -38.05 20.10 36.66
CA PHE A 17 -37.65 21.49 36.48
C PHE A 17 -37.62 21.83 34.99
N SER A 18 -38.58 22.67 34.61
CA SER A 18 -38.69 23.43 33.38
C SER A 18 -37.81 24.68 33.45
N MET A 19 -37.12 25.03 32.36
CA MET A 19 -36.65 26.40 32.10
C MET A 19 -36.69 26.70 30.59
N PRO A 20 -36.82 27.98 30.19
CA PRO A 20 -37.90 28.38 29.31
C PRO A 20 -37.46 28.85 27.91
N PHE A 21 -38.43 28.76 26.99
CA PHE A 21 -38.48 29.53 25.75
C PHE A 21 -38.38 31.04 26.03
N CYS A 22 -37.55 31.74 25.26
CA CYS A 22 -37.75 33.16 24.99
C CYS A 22 -37.49 33.42 23.50
N CYS A 23 -38.56 33.72 22.78
CA CYS A 23 -38.57 34.21 21.41
C CYS A 23 -38.32 35.72 21.41
N CYS A 24 -37.50 36.21 20.47
CA CYS A 24 -37.65 37.52 19.84
C CYS A 24 -37.07 37.43 18.41
N PHE A 25 -37.97 37.29 17.43
CA PHE A 25 -37.76 37.63 16.01
C PHE A 25 -38.06 39.13 15.78
N PRO A 26 -37.63 39.72 14.66
CA PRO A 26 -38.50 39.81 13.48
C PRO A 26 -37.73 39.37 12.21
N ALA A 27 -38.19 38.43 11.39
CA ALA A 27 -39.36 38.44 10.50
C ALA A 27 -39.30 39.53 9.40
N VAL A 28 -38.79 39.17 8.22
CA VAL A 28 -39.33 39.61 6.92
C VAL A 28 -39.36 38.41 5.97
N SER A 29 -40.46 38.34 5.21
CA SER A 29 -41.13 37.23 4.53
C SER A 29 -40.48 36.77 3.20
N PRO A 30 -40.83 35.55 2.70
CA PRO A 30 -40.21 34.90 1.53
C PRO A 30 -40.98 35.09 0.22
N LEU A 31 -40.33 34.89 -0.92
CA LEU A 31 -40.94 34.53 -2.20
C LEU A 31 -40.01 33.59 -3.00
N GLN A 32 -40.65 32.67 -3.71
CA GLN A 32 -40.16 31.45 -4.36
C GLN A 32 -39.78 31.71 -5.85
N PRO A 33 -39.54 30.68 -6.71
CA PRO A 33 -38.28 30.48 -7.45
C PRO A 33 -38.35 30.86 -8.95
N TYR A 34 -37.19 31.02 -9.61
CA TYR A 34 -37.12 30.98 -11.08
C TYR A 34 -35.93 30.14 -11.55
N TRP A 35 -36.26 29.19 -12.42
CA TRP A 35 -35.36 28.45 -13.30
C TRP A 35 -35.01 29.29 -14.54
N GLU A 36 -33.92 28.88 -15.18
CA GLU A 36 -33.50 29.07 -16.59
C GLU A 36 -32.56 30.22 -17.01
N GLN A 37 -31.47 29.75 -17.64
CA GLN A 37 -30.67 30.32 -18.75
C GLN A 37 -29.70 31.46 -18.41
N VAL A 38 -28.39 31.20 -18.57
CA VAL A 38 -27.58 31.63 -19.73
C VAL A 38 -26.26 30.83 -19.75
N LEU A 39 -26.08 30.09 -20.85
CA LEU A 39 -24.80 29.59 -21.38
C LEU A 39 -24.01 30.75 -22.00
N ASP A 40 -22.71 30.84 -21.71
CA ASP A 40 -21.61 30.83 -22.71
C ASP A 40 -20.37 31.67 -22.33
N PHE A 41 -19.23 30.98 -22.50
CA PHE A 41 -17.90 31.44 -22.95
C PHE A 41 -17.23 32.64 -22.26
N VAL A 42 -16.05 32.37 -21.63
CA VAL A 42 -14.75 32.90 -22.11
C VAL A 42 -13.63 31.90 -21.79
N THR A 43 -12.97 31.45 -22.86
CA THR A 43 -11.75 30.63 -22.93
C THR A 43 -10.46 31.44 -22.73
N CYS A 44 -9.39 30.71 -22.37
CA CYS A 44 -7.97 31.06 -22.39
C CYS A 44 -7.53 32.21 -23.33
N ASN A 45 -6.69 33.12 -22.80
CA ASN A 45 -5.53 33.63 -23.52
C ASN A 45 -4.54 34.35 -22.58
N HIS A 46 -3.40 33.72 -22.31
CA HIS A 46 -2.17 34.39 -21.91
C HIS A 46 -1.04 33.79 -22.74
N LEU A 47 -0.60 34.53 -23.76
CA LEU A 47 0.75 34.58 -24.35
C LEU A 47 0.57 35.21 -25.73
N PHE A 48 1.05 36.44 -25.91
CA PHE A 48 1.65 37.01 -27.12
C PHE A 48 1.62 38.55 -27.02
N LEU A 49 2.71 39.10 -26.49
CA LEU A 49 3.14 40.47 -26.73
C LEU A 49 4.54 40.32 -27.31
N PHE A 50 4.72 40.59 -28.60
CA PHE A 50 5.86 41.31 -29.18
C PHE A 50 5.74 41.30 -30.72
N PHE A 51 6.05 42.47 -31.32
CA PHE A 51 6.11 42.82 -32.74
C PHE A 51 4.82 43.25 -33.44
N ARG A 52 4.64 44.58 -33.47
CA ARG A 52 3.90 45.33 -34.47
C ARG A 52 4.83 46.44 -34.98
N GLU A 53 5.36 46.32 -36.20
CA GLU A 53 5.84 47.45 -37.02
C GLU A 53 6.03 47.02 -38.48
N ALA A 54 5.58 47.90 -39.40
CA ALA A 54 5.51 47.78 -40.87
C ALA A 54 4.54 46.71 -41.41
N GLY A 55 3.40 47.02 -42.03
CA GLY A 55 3.16 47.98 -43.12
C GLY A 55 2.82 47.13 -44.36
N GLY A 56 1.54 46.87 -44.66
CA GLY A 56 0.79 47.58 -45.70
C GLY A 56 0.17 46.55 -46.67
N GLU A 57 -1.09 46.80 -47.07
CA GLU A 57 -1.75 46.49 -48.37
C GLU A 57 -1.66 45.03 -48.92
N ALA A 58 -2.67 44.38 -49.54
CA ALA A 58 -3.98 44.69 -50.07
C ALA A 58 -4.74 43.35 -50.32
N GLU A 59 -6.06 43.45 -50.57
CA GLU A 59 -6.94 42.68 -51.50
C GLU A 59 -6.62 41.22 -51.84
N GLU A 60 -7.49 40.22 -51.65
CA GLU A 60 -8.83 39.90 -52.22
C GLU A 60 -8.74 38.67 -53.16
N GLN A 61 -9.66 37.72 -52.97
CA GLN A 61 -10.18 36.71 -53.90
C GLN A 61 -9.31 35.58 -54.53
N GLN A 62 -9.69 34.37 -54.10
CA GLN A 62 -10.15 33.21 -54.90
C GLN A 62 -9.25 32.57 -56.01
N GLN A 63 -9.08 31.24 -55.82
CA GLN A 63 -9.29 30.17 -56.81
C GLN A 63 -8.04 29.44 -57.36
N GLY A 64 -8.10 28.09 -57.27
CA GLY A 64 -7.55 27.20 -58.28
C GLY A 64 -6.18 26.56 -58.01
N SER A 65 -6.23 25.34 -57.46
CA SER A 65 -5.37 24.17 -57.76
C SER A 65 -4.09 24.37 -58.60
N VAL A 66 -2.95 23.84 -58.13
CA VAL A 66 -2.01 22.99 -58.90
C VAL A 66 -0.89 22.44 -57.99
N ASN A 67 -0.74 21.11 -58.05
CA ASN A 67 0.44 20.27 -57.81
C ASN A 67 1.01 19.96 -56.41
N ALA A 68 0.89 18.65 -56.13
CA ALA A 68 1.76 17.81 -55.34
C ALA A 68 3.26 18.12 -55.49
N LEU A 69 3.92 18.43 -54.37
CA LEU A 69 5.25 17.96 -53.97
C LEU A 69 5.59 18.60 -52.62
N PHE A 70 5.13 18.08 -51.47
CA PHE A 70 5.71 18.38 -50.14
C PHE A 70 5.04 17.49 -49.07
N LEU A 71 5.34 16.19 -49.11
CA LEU A 71 5.02 15.26 -48.03
C LEU A 71 5.92 14.04 -48.17
N LEU A 72 7.23 14.26 -48.01
CA LEU A 72 8.30 13.25 -47.84
C LEU A 72 9.66 13.96 -47.66
N ALA A 73 9.81 14.77 -46.61
CA ALA A 73 11.12 15.26 -46.15
C ALA A 73 11.02 15.94 -44.76
N SER A 74 10.69 15.20 -43.70
CA SER A 74 10.86 15.68 -42.32
C SER A 74 11.13 14.55 -41.31
N CYS A 75 11.72 13.45 -41.76
CA CYS A 75 12.21 12.36 -40.91
C CYS A 75 13.61 11.95 -41.37
N GLN A 76 14.59 12.85 -41.26
CA GLN A 76 16.02 12.56 -41.30
C GLN A 76 16.79 13.87 -41.12
N MET A 77 17.06 14.26 -39.87
CA MET A 77 18.25 15.04 -39.46
C MET A 77 18.12 15.45 -37.98
N LEU A 78 18.36 14.52 -37.06
CA LEU A 78 18.79 14.83 -35.69
C LEU A 78 19.81 13.78 -35.23
N HIS A 79 20.92 13.67 -35.95
CA HIS A 79 22.15 13.02 -35.50
C HIS A 79 23.35 13.90 -35.88
N SER A 80 23.74 14.80 -34.98
CA SER A 80 25.09 15.37 -34.94
C SER A 80 25.34 16.02 -33.57
N PRO A 81 26.42 15.67 -32.84
CA PRO A 81 26.74 16.25 -31.55
C PRO A 81 27.72 17.41 -31.75
N ARG A 82 27.24 18.66 -31.68
CA ARG A 82 28.07 19.85 -31.44
C ARG A 82 27.17 21.08 -31.36
N PHE A 83 26.79 21.47 -30.16
CA PHE A 83 26.67 22.86 -29.71
C PHE A 83 26.37 22.83 -28.21
N LEU A 84 27.43 22.94 -27.41
CA LEU A 84 27.36 23.02 -25.96
C LEU A 84 28.06 24.33 -25.59
N LEU A 85 27.30 25.34 -25.15
CA LEU A 85 27.83 26.54 -24.48
C LEU A 85 26.71 27.26 -23.70
N ILE A 86 26.68 26.97 -22.39
CA ILE A 86 26.52 27.86 -21.23
C ILE A 86 25.33 28.84 -21.19
N LEU A 87 24.32 28.49 -20.37
CA LEU A 87 23.56 29.43 -19.53
C LEU A 87 23.30 28.77 -18.15
N PRO A 88 23.56 29.44 -17.02
CA PRO A 88 23.31 28.90 -15.69
C PRO A 88 21.90 29.25 -15.18
N GLY A 89 21.23 28.26 -14.60
CA GLY A 89 20.01 28.47 -13.81
C GLY A 89 18.77 27.82 -14.41
N PHE A 90 18.55 26.54 -14.08
CA PHE A 90 17.28 25.80 -13.95
C PHE A 90 17.60 24.29 -14.02
N PRO A 91 17.93 23.60 -12.90
CA PRO A 91 18.29 22.18 -12.94
C PRO A 91 17.07 21.23 -12.97
N GLY A 92 15.84 21.73 -13.13
CA GLY A 92 14.63 20.96 -12.84
C GLY A 92 13.89 20.32 -14.03
N LEU A 93 14.15 20.72 -15.28
CA LEU A 93 13.29 20.37 -16.42
C LEU A 93 13.89 19.42 -17.46
N LEU A 94 15.09 18.88 -17.21
CA LEU A 94 15.83 18.03 -18.18
C LEU A 94 16.23 16.65 -17.63
N ARG A 95 15.58 16.17 -16.56
CA ARG A 95 15.65 14.77 -16.11
C ARG A 95 14.40 13.99 -16.54
N CYS A 96 14.06 14.04 -17.81
CA CYS A 96 13.17 13.06 -18.42
C CYS A 96 13.96 12.41 -19.56
N ALA A 97 15.01 11.67 -19.19
CA ALA A 97 15.58 10.70 -20.11
C ALA A 97 14.46 9.72 -20.41
N ALA A 98 14.12 9.53 -21.68
CA ALA A 98 13.04 8.66 -22.14
C ALA A 98 13.11 7.30 -21.43
N MET A 99 12.31 7.14 -20.37
CA MET A 99 12.13 5.82 -19.76
C MET A 99 11.47 4.98 -20.83
N SER A 100 12.11 3.87 -21.17
CA SER A 100 11.56 3.00 -22.17
C SER A 100 10.30 2.33 -21.63
N THR A 101 9.16 2.67 -22.22
CA THR A 101 7.82 2.18 -21.87
C THR A 101 7.53 0.80 -22.48
N ILE A 102 8.58 0.05 -22.83
CA ILE A 102 8.48 -1.19 -23.60
C ILE A 102 9.11 -2.32 -22.79
N THR A 103 8.35 -3.39 -22.57
CA THR A 103 8.83 -4.61 -21.92
C THR A 103 10.06 -5.15 -22.63
N GLY A 104 11.10 -5.48 -21.87
CA GLY A 104 12.36 -5.96 -22.43
C GLY A 104 13.32 -4.86 -22.89
N THR A 105 13.25 -3.64 -22.36
CA THR A 105 14.17 -2.57 -22.81
C THR A 105 14.81 -1.76 -21.68
N PHE A 106 14.19 -1.75 -20.50
CA PHE A 106 14.74 -1.04 -19.35
C PHE A 106 16.08 -1.63 -18.90
N GLN A 107 17.00 -0.73 -18.53
CA GLN A 107 18.29 -1.06 -17.94
C GLN A 107 18.60 -0.05 -16.84
N LEU A 108 18.96 -0.56 -15.67
CA LEU A 108 19.38 0.21 -14.52
C LEU A 108 20.75 0.85 -14.79
N GLN A 109 20.83 2.17 -14.64
CA GLN A 109 22.05 2.94 -14.89
C GLN A 109 22.60 3.64 -13.66
N GLN A 110 21.83 3.70 -12.56
CA GLN A 110 22.16 4.48 -11.38
C GLN A 110 22.19 3.61 -10.13
N PRO A 111 22.99 3.99 -9.11
CA PRO A 111 22.98 3.29 -7.83
C PRO A 111 21.59 3.28 -7.19
N LEU A 112 21.33 2.24 -6.41
CA LEU A 112 20.05 2.01 -5.74
C LEU A 112 20.08 2.28 -4.22
N ASN A 113 21.23 2.61 -3.64
CA ASN A 113 21.26 3.16 -2.28
C ASN A 113 21.02 4.68 -2.34
N TYR A 114 20.34 5.23 -1.34
CA TYR A 114 20.02 6.65 -1.26
C TYR A 114 20.23 7.19 0.14
N ARG A 115 21.09 8.19 0.26
CA ARG A 115 21.45 8.82 1.54
C ARG A 115 21.87 10.27 1.29
N GLU A 116 21.62 11.16 2.25
CA GLU A 116 21.96 12.60 2.16
C GLU A 116 21.37 13.33 0.93
N GLY A 117 20.24 12.87 0.42
CA GLY A 117 19.59 13.48 -0.74
C GLY A 117 20.20 13.07 -2.09
N ALA A 118 21.01 12.01 -2.14
CA ALA A 118 21.61 11.52 -3.37
C ALA A 118 21.64 9.99 -3.46
N ARG A 119 21.63 9.47 -4.69
CA ARG A 119 21.97 8.08 -4.99
C ARG A 119 23.46 7.87 -4.80
N ILE A 120 23.84 6.79 -4.13
CA ILE A 120 25.23 6.48 -3.78
C ILE A 120 25.53 4.99 -3.94
N GLU A 121 26.80 4.64 -4.13
CA GLU A 121 27.27 3.28 -3.89
C GLU A 121 27.52 3.08 -2.39
N PRO A 122 27.24 1.89 -1.83
CA PRO A 122 27.46 1.63 -0.42
C PRO A 122 28.97 1.58 -0.12
N VAL A 123 29.39 2.11 1.04
CA VAL A 123 30.81 2.19 1.40
C VAL A 123 31.49 0.84 1.68
N ASP A 124 30.71 -0.20 1.98
CA ASP A 124 31.21 -1.50 2.42
C ASP A 124 30.41 -2.70 1.87
N GLY A 125 29.84 -2.56 0.66
CA GLY A 125 29.14 -3.65 -0.03
C GLY A 125 30.08 -4.56 -0.81
N ASP A 126 30.21 -5.82 -0.40
CA ASP A 126 31.02 -6.85 -1.07
C ASP A 126 30.18 -7.84 -1.91
N HIS A 127 28.87 -7.89 -1.67
CA HIS A 127 27.92 -8.70 -2.44
C HIS A 127 27.10 -7.84 -3.39
N SER A 128 27.08 -8.24 -4.67
CA SER A 128 26.19 -7.68 -5.69
C SER A 128 25.05 -8.66 -6.00
N GLU A 129 23.85 -8.14 -6.17
CA GLU A 129 22.66 -8.91 -6.55
C GLU A 129 22.13 -8.48 -7.91
N GLU A 130 21.64 -9.45 -8.69
CA GLU A 130 20.93 -9.19 -9.94
C GLU A 130 19.46 -8.87 -9.65
N THR A 131 18.92 -7.87 -10.34
CA THR A 131 17.49 -7.59 -10.37
C THR A 131 16.96 -7.92 -11.75
N TYR A 132 15.75 -8.45 -11.82
CA TYR A 132 15.15 -9.02 -13.02
C TYR A 132 13.89 -8.27 -13.44
N GLU A 133 13.58 -8.33 -14.73
CA GLU A 133 12.25 -8.05 -15.28
C GLU A 133 11.48 -9.39 -15.35
N PRO A 134 10.47 -9.61 -14.50
CA PRO A 134 9.82 -10.92 -14.41
C PRO A 134 9.14 -11.36 -15.71
N ALA A 135 8.63 -10.40 -16.48
CA ALA A 135 7.92 -10.64 -17.73
C ALA A 135 8.79 -11.25 -18.85
N THR A 136 10.11 -11.04 -18.79
CA THR A 136 11.05 -11.50 -19.84
C THR A 136 12.15 -12.42 -19.29
N GLY A 137 12.33 -12.45 -17.97
CA GLY A 137 13.41 -13.17 -17.29
C GLY A 137 14.77 -12.48 -17.40
N ARG A 138 14.83 -11.28 -18.00
CA ARG A 138 16.09 -10.56 -18.20
C ARG A 138 16.58 -9.91 -16.92
N VAL A 139 17.89 -9.89 -16.75
CA VAL A 139 18.54 -9.00 -15.79
C VAL A 139 18.40 -7.56 -16.27
N ILE A 140 17.79 -6.70 -15.44
CA ILE A 140 17.68 -5.26 -15.68
C ILE A 140 18.79 -4.47 -15.00
N GLY A 141 19.59 -5.09 -14.12
CA GLY A 141 20.69 -4.41 -13.45
C GLY A 141 21.33 -5.23 -12.35
N LYS A 142 22.43 -4.70 -11.82
CA LYS A 142 23.07 -5.19 -10.59
C LYS A 142 23.14 -4.06 -9.58
N PHE A 143 23.05 -4.40 -8.30
CA PHE A 143 23.19 -3.43 -7.22
C PHE A 143 23.94 -4.04 -6.05
N LEU A 144 24.66 -3.21 -5.30
CA LEU A 144 25.43 -3.64 -4.15
C LEU A 144 24.57 -3.63 -2.87
N PHE A 145 24.74 -4.67 -2.06
CA PHE A 145 24.15 -4.74 -0.73
C PHE A 145 24.89 -3.78 0.21
N SER A 146 24.14 -3.10 1.06
CA SER A 146 24.67 -2.28 2.15
C SER A 146 25.18 -3.17 3.28
N GLY A 147 26.46 -3.00 3.63
CA GLY A 147 27.07 -3.59 4.80
C GLY A 147 26.69 -2.86 6.09
N GLU A 148 27.35 -3.23 7.18
CA GLU A 148 27.09 -2.66 8.51
C GLU A 148 27.45 -1.16 8.56
N LYS A 149 28.54 -0.73 7.91
CA LYS A 149 28.98 0.66 7.92
C LYS A 149 28.04 1.54 7.11
N GLU A 150 27.56 1.08 5.94
CA GLU A 150 26.57 1.86 5.18
C GLU A 150 25.26 2.00 5.96
N VAL A 151 24.82 0.96 6.67
CA VAL A 151 23.65 1.02 7.55
C VAL A 151 23.84 2.02 8.69
N ASP A 152 24.99 2.01 9.37
CA ASP A 152 25.31 2.98 10.42
C ASP A 152 25.30 4.42 9.90
N LEU A 153 25.92 4.67 8.74
CA LEU A 153 25.87 5.99 8.09
C LEU A 153 24.44 6.43 7.75
N ALA A 154 23.60 5.53 7.25
CA ALA A 154 22.19 5.83 6.98
C ALA A 154 21.42 6.20 8.26
N VAL A 155 21.67 5.50 9.36
CA VAL A 155 21.03 5.81 10.65
C VAL A 155 21.54 7.13 11.25
N GLN A 156 22.84 7.42 11.16
CA GLN A 156 23.39 8.70 11.63
C GLN A 156 22.78 9.89 10.88
N ASN A 157 22.61 9.75 9.57
CA ASN A 157 22.00 10.77 8.72
C ASN A 157 20.50 10.94 9.02
N ALA A 158 19.78 9.84 9.24
CA ALA A 158 18.41 9.88 9.76
C ALA A 158 18.32 10.59 11.11
N GLN A 159 19.26 10.36 12.02
CA GLN A 159 19.28 11.01 13.33
C GLN A 159 19.57 12.51 13.24
N ALA A 160 20.44 12.95 12.32
CA ALA A 160 20.68 14.36 12.05
C ALA A 160 19.42 15.05 11.49
N ALA A 161 18.76 14.43 10.51
CA ALA A 161 17.53 14.95 9.91
C ALA A 161 16.36 14.98 10.91
N PHE A 162 16.25 13.97 11.77
CA PHE A 162 15.23 13.88 12.82
C PHE A 162 15.26 15.09 13.77
N LYS A 163 16.45 15.59 14.14
CA LYS A 163 16.60 16.77 15.00
C LYS A 163 15.98 18.02 14.40
N ILE A 164 15.93 18.12 13.07
CA ILE A 164 15.31 19.24 12.35
C ILE A 164 13.82 18.98 12.19
N TRP A 165 13.46 17.79 11.73
CA TRP A 165 12.08 17.44 11.37
C TRP A 165 11.13 17.36 12.57
N SER A 166 11.61 16.84 13.70
CA SER A 166 10.81 16.76 14.94
C SER A 166 10.47 18.12 15.55
N GLN A 167 11.21 19.18 15.19
CA GLN A 167 10.96 20.55 15.65
C GLN A 167 9.94 21.29 14.78
N LYS A 168 9.66 20.79 13.58
CA LYS A 168 8.60 21.34 12.74
C LYS A 168 7.24 21.07 13.37
N SER A 169 6.34 22.04 13.29
CA SER A 169 4.94 21.85 13.64
C SER A 169 4.28 20.80 12.73
N GLY A 170 3.15 20.25 13.17
CA GLY A 170 2.35 19.33 12.36
C GLY A 170 1.95 19.92 10.99
N MET A 171 1.67 21.23 10.96
CA MET A 171 1.31 21.94 9.73
C MET A 171 2.50 22.06 8.76
N GLU A 172 3.70 22.39 9.25
CA GLU A 172 4.89 22.43 8.39
C GLU A 172 5.23 21.06 7.80
N ARG A 173 5.05 19.98 8.58
CA ARG A 173 5.22 18.61 8.08
C ARG A 173 4.15 18.24 7.03
N SER A 174 2.90 18.62 7.29
CA SER A 174 1.78 18.44 6.36
C SER A 174 2.07 19.04 4.98
N THR A 175 2.52 20.29 4.92
CA THR A 175 2.80 20.98 3.65
C THR A 175 3.79 20.20 2.77
N VAL A 176 4.86 19.68 3.36
CA VAL A 176 5.87 18.89 2.64
C VAL A 176 5.31 17.54 2.17
N LEU A 177 4.51 16.85 3.00
CA LEU A 177 3.90 15.58 2.62
C LEU A 177 2.83 15.75 1.53
N LEU A 178 2.06 16.84 1.54
CA LEU A 178 1.13 17.19 0.47
C LEU A 178 1.86 17.45 -0.85
N GLU A 179 3.02 18.10 -0.80
CA GLU A 179 3.84 18.34 -1.99
C GLU A 179 4.41 17.02 -2.54
N ALA A 180 4.89 16.13 -1.69
CA ALA A 180 5.31 14.78 -2.11
C ALA A 180 4.14 14.02 -2.75
N ALA A 181 2.95 14.06 -2.17
CA ALA A 181 1.76 13.44 -2.76
C ALA A 181 1.40 14.04 -4.13
N ARG A 182 1.51 15.37 -4.30
CA ARG A 182 1.32 16.04 -5.59
C ARG A 182 2.30 15.53 -6.64
N ILE A 183 3.58 15.44 -6.31
CA ILE A 183 4.63 14.98 -7.23
C ILE A 183 4.41 13.51 -7.63
N ILE A 184 4.07 12.63 -6.68
CA ILE A 184 3.76 11.22 -6.98
C ILE A 184 2.58 11.13 -7.97
N ARG A 185 1.52 11.93 -7.75
CA ARG A 185 0.36 11.96 -8.65
C ARG A 185 0.72 12.44 -10.06
N GLU A 186 1.63 13.41 -10.18
CA GLU A 186 2.09 13.91 -11.48
C GLU A 186 3.01 12.91 -12.21
N ARG A 187 3.83 12.17 -11.46
CA ARG A 187 4.72 11.11 -11.99
C ARG A 187 4.07 9.73 -11.98
N ARG A 188 2.74 9.66 -11.84
CA ARG A 188 1.99 8.40 -11.67
C ARG A 188 2.34 7.35 -12.71
N GLU A 189 2.37 7.75 -13.98
CA GLU A 189 2.60 6.83 -15.09
C GLU A 189 4.05 6.33 -15.14
N GLU A 190 5.02 7.20 -14.85
CA GLU A 190 6.44 6.87 -14.79
C GLU A 190 6.71 5.83 -13.69
N ILE A 191 6.19 6.09 -12.49
CA ILE A 191 6.38 5.19 -11.34
C ILE A 191 5.66 3.86 -11.58
N ALA A 192 4.41 3.89 -12.09
CA ALA A 192 3.64 2.66 -12.37
C ALA A 192 4.29 1.79 -13.45
N THR A 193 4.88 2.41 -14.48
CA THR A 193 5.62 1.70 -15.54
C THR A 193 6.84 1.00 -14.95
N LEU A 194 7.63 1.69 -14.11
CA LEU A 194 8.82 1.09 -13.52
C LEU A 194 8.49 0.01 -12.49
N GLU A 195 7.42 0.21 -11.71
CA GLU A 195 6.89 -0.79 -10.80
C GLU A 195 6.48 -2.05 -11.57
N THR A 196 5.76 -1.89 -12.68
CA THR A 196 5.37 -3.00 -13.57
C THR A 196 6.57 -3.76 -14.10
N ILE A 197 7.60 -3.06 -14.60
CA ILE A 197 8.82 -3.69 -15.14
C ILE A 197 9.55 -4.51 -14.07
N ASN A 198 9.69 -3.98 -12.85
CA ASN A 198 10.48 -4.65 -11.81
C ASN A 198 9.68 -5.71 -11.03
N ASN A 199 8.36 -5.54 -10.86
CA ASN A 199 7.51 -6.45 -10.09
C ASN A 199 6.77 -7.49 -10.96
N GLY A 200 6.40 -7.15 -12.19
CA GLY A 200 5.68 -8.05 -13.11
C GLY A 200 4.15 -7.96 -13.05
N LYS A 201 3.55 -7.22 -12.11
CA LYS A 201 2.10 -6.93 -12.11
C LYS A 201 1.65 -6.12 -13.32
N SER A 202 0.36 -6.20 -13.65
CA SER A 202 -0.21 -5.42 -14.76
C SER A 202 -0.11 -3.90 -14.52
N ILE A 203 0.05 -3.12 -15.58
CA ILE A 203 0.07 -1.65 -15.52
C ILE A 203 -1.22 -1.07 -14.96
N THR A 204 -2.35 -1.76 -15.19
CA THR A 204 -3.65 -1.39 -14.62
C THR A 204 -3.60 -1.42 -13.09
N GLU A 205 -3.01 -2.47 -12.50
CA GLU A 205 -2.86 -2.59 -11.05
C GLU A 205 -1.77 -1.67 -10.50
N ALA A 206 -0.61 -1.59 -11.16
CA ALA A 206 0.49 -0.72 -10.71
C ALA A 206 0.04 0.74 -10.59
N ARG A 207 -0.80 1.21 -11.51
CA ARG A 207 -1.42 2.54 -11.46
C ARG A 207 -2.27 2.76 -10.20
N ILE A 208 -3.01 1.73 -9.75
CA ILE A 208 -3.79 1.76 -8.50
C ILE A 208 -2.84 1.76 -7.29
N ASP A 209 -1.73 1.02 -7.34
CA ASP A 209 -0.71 1.07 -6.28
C ASP A 209 -0.16 2.47 -6.10
N ILE A 210 0.11 3.18 -7.20
CA ILE A 210 0.61 4.56 -7.12
C ILE A 210 -0.49 5.50 -6.61
N ASP A 211 -1.75 5.27 -6.98
CA ASP A 211 -2.87 6.07 -6.47
C ASP A 211 -3.07 5.95 -4.97
N THR A 212 -3.10 4.73 -4.47
CA THR A 212 -3.19 4.45 -3.03
C THR A 212 -1.96 4.93 -2.26
N SER A 213 -0.80 5.02 -2.92
CA SER A 213 0.44 5.54 -2.34
C SER A 213 0.37 7.04 -2.07
N TRP A 214 0.01 7.86 -3.07
CA TRP A 214 -0.08 9.31 -2.85
C TRP A 214 -1.26 9.68 -1.95
N GLN A 215 -2.36 8.91 -2.00
CA GLN A 215 -3.49 9.05 -1.07
C GLN A 215 -3.05 8.78 0.38
N CYS A 216 -2.19 7.79 0.61
CA CYS A 216 -1.61 7.52 1.93
C CYS A 216 -0.83 8.73 2.47
N LEU A 217 0.04 9.32 1.66
CA LEU A 217 0.77 10.53 2.04
C LEU A 217 -0.18 11.70 2.31
N GLN A 218 -1.18 11.91 1.46
CA GLN A 218 -2.17 12.97 1.61
C GLN A 218 -2.98 12.82 2.90
N TYR A 219 -3.42 11.60 3.22
CA TYR A 219 -4.18 11.30 4.43
C TYR A 219 -3.39 11.64 5.69
N TYR A 220 -2.15 11.14 5.80
CA TYR A 220 -1.31 11.43 6.97
C TYR A 220 -0.81 12.87 7.03
N ALA A 221 -0.67 13.55 5.89
CA ALA A 221 -0.44 14.99 5.87
C ALA A 221 -1.60 15.73 6.55
N GLY A 222 -2.85 15.39 6.19
CA GLY A 222 -4.05 15.94 6.81
C GLY A 222 -4.12 15.70 8.33
N LEU A 223 -3.65 14.55 8.80
CA LEU A 223 -3.61 14.22 10.23
C LEU A 223 -2.43 14.85 10.98
N ALA A 224 -1.35 15.23 10.31
CA ALA A 224 -0.14 15.70 10.98
C ALA A 224 -0.38 16.91 11.89
N GLY A 225 -1.29 17.81 11.48
CA GLY A 225 -1.68 19.00 12.24
C GLY A 225 -2.61 18.74 13.43
N SER A 226 -3.29 17.60 13.49
CA SER A 226 -4.24 17.25 14.56
C SER A 226 -3.62 16.39 15.67
N LEU A 227 -2.36 15.98 15.53
CA LEU A 227 -1.66 15.16 16.52
C LEU A 227 -1.52 15.91 17.86
N ALA A 228 -2.20 15.40 18.88
CA ALA A 228 -2.24 15.99 20.22
C ALA A 228 -2.18 14.91 21.31
N GLY A 229 -1.93 15.37 22.54
CA GLY A 229 -2.20 14.58 23.75
C GLY A 229 -3.48 15.05 24.43
N GLN A 230 -3.57 14.84 25.74
CA GLN A 230 -4.75 15.10 26.56
C GLN A 230 -4.41 16.05 27.71
N HIS A 231 -5.44 16.70 28.27
CA HIS A 231 -5.39 17.41 29.55
C HIS A 231 -6.35 16.73 30.53
N ILE A 232 -5.90 16.49 31.76
CA ILE A 232 -6.60 15.70 32.77
C ILE A 232 -6.54 16.45 34.10
N GLN A 233 -7.70 16.78 34.67
CA GLN A 233 -7.79 17.38 36.00
C GLN A 233 -7.56 16.31 37.08
N LEU A 234 -6.80 16.64 38.13
CA LEU A 234 -6.53 15.75 39.26
C LEU A 234 -7.14 16.32 40.55
N PRO A 235 -7.29 15.49 41.61
CA PRO A 235 -7.71 15.97 42.92
C PRO A 235 -6.81 17.09 43.45
N GLY A 236 -7.36 17.97 44.28
CA GLY A 236 -6.59 19.03 44.93
C GLY A 236 -6.21 20.21 44.02
N GLY A 237 -6.64 20.23 42.76
CA GLY A 237 -6.37 21.34 41.83
C GLY A 237 -5.12 21.16 40.97
N SER A 238 -4.33 20.11 41.19
CA SER A 238 -3.25 19.69 40.29
C SER A 238 -3.83 19.14 38.98
N PHE A 239 -2.98 19.02 37.96
CA PHE A 239 -3.40 18.49 36.66
C PHE A 239 -2.28 17.67 36.01
N ALA A 240 -2.67 16.88 35.01
CA ALA A 240 -1.74 16.21 34.12
C ALA A 240 -2.04 16.56 32.67
N TYR A 241 -1.01 16.51 31.84
CA TYR A 241 -1.17 16.53 30.39
C TYR A 241 -0.26 15.51 29.72
N THR A 242 -0.65 15.05 28.53
CA THR A 242 0.20 14.17 27.72
C THR A 242 0.74 14.92 26.50
N ARG A 243 1.97 14.59 26.11
CA ARG A 243 2.57 15.02 24.85
C ARG A 243 2.73 13.81 23.96
N ARG A 244 2.24 13.90 22.72
CA ARG A 244 2.51 12.90 21.69
C ARG A 244 3.82 13.25 21.00
N GLU A 245 4.85 12.46 21.27
CA GLU A 245 6.22 12.68 20.78
C GLU A 245 6.59 11.62 19.72
N PRO A 246 7.41 11.96 18.71
CA PRO A 246 7.97 10.98 17.78
C PRO A 246 8.90 10.01 18.52
N LEU A 247 9.09 8.82 17.93
CA LEU A 247 9.97 7.78 18.44
C LEU A 247 11.46 8.06 18.14
N GLY A 248 11.75 8.65 16.98
CA GLY A 248 13.13 8.89 16.52
C GLY A 248 13.39 8.34 15.12
N VAL A 249 14.45 7.54 14.96
CA VAL A 249 14.75 6.85 13.70
C VAL A 249 13.98 5.54 13.64
N CYS A 250 13.05 5.41 12.71
CA CYS A 250 12.32 4.19 12.42
C CYS A 250 13.00 3.42 11.28
N VAL A 251 12.86 2.10 11.28
CA VAL A 251 13.25 1.24 10.16
C VAL A 251 12.00 0.67 9.51
N GLY A 252 11.92 0.75 8.19
CA GLY A 252 10.94 0.04 7.38
C GLY A 252 11.62 -1.05 6.55
N ILE A 253 11.13 -2.29 6.63
CA ILE A 253 11.57 -3.38 5.77
C ILE A 253 10.39 -3.82 4.92
N GLY A 254 10.50 -3.64 3.61
CA GLY A 254 9.43 -3.89 2.65
C GLY A 254 9.43 -5.30 2.06
N ALA A 255 8.27 -5.71 1.56
CA ALA A 255 8.11 -6.88 0.71
C ALA A 255 8.18 -6.48 -0.78
N TRP A 256 8.14 -7.49 -1.66
CA TRP A 256 8.32 -7.29 -3.11
C TRP A 256 7.00 -7.19 -3.90
N ASN A 257 5.86 -7.50 -3.30
CA ASN A 257 4.58 -7.58 -4.01
C ASN A 257 3.91 -6.22 -4.22
N TYR A 258 4.13 -5.26 -3.32
CA TYR A 258 3.68 -3.86 -3.46
C TYR A 258 4.81 -2.88 -3.07
N PRO A 259 5.94 -2.86 -3.78
CA PRO A 259 7.17 -2.18 -3.35
C PRO A 259 6.99 -0.69 -3.00
N PHE A 260 6.45 0.10 -3.93
CA PHE A 260 6.28 1.54 -3.76
C PHE A 260 5.18 1.88 -2.75
N GLN A 261 4.08 1.13 -2.78
CA GLN A 261 2.96 1.30 -1.84
C GLN A 261 3.39 1.00 -0.40
N ILE A 262 4.08 -0.11 -0.14
CA ILE A 262 4.57 -0.45 1.21
C ILE A 262 5.56 0.61 1.70
N ALA A 263 6.43 1.12 0.82
CA ALA A 263 7.34 2.21 1.18
C ALA A 263 6.57 3.47 1.61
N CYS A 264 5.49 3.82 0.92
CA CYS A 264 4.60 4.93 1.28
C CYS A 264 3.83 4.65 2.58
N TRP A 265 3.23 3.47 2.73
CA TRP A 265 2.42 3.10 3.90
C TRP A 265 3.23 3.06 5.21
N LYS A 266 4.52 2.75 5.13
CA LYS A 266 5.43 2.84 6.29
C LYS A 266 5.93 4.26 6.53
N SER A 267 6.31 4.98 5.48
CA SER A 267 6.96 6.28 5.62
C SER A 267 5.97 7.42 5.92
N ALA A 268 4.77 7.41 5.35
CA ALA A 268 3.76 8.45 5.54
C ALA A 268 3.38 8.68 7.02
N PRO A 269 2.93 7.66 7.79
CA PRO A 269 2.65 7.84 9.21
C PRO A 269 3.91 8.17 10.02
N ALA A 270 5.07 7.59 9.66
CA ALA A 270 6.33 7.86 10.34
C ALA A 270 6.72 9.34 10.26
N LEU A 271 6.77 9.88 9.03
CA LEU A 271 7.14 11.27 8.78
C LEU A 271 6.08 12.24 9.33
N ALA A 272 4.79 11.93 9.19
CA ALA A 272 3.71 12.75 9.75
C ALA A 272 3.80 12.88 11.28
N CYS A 273 4.15 11.80 11.97
CA CYS A 273 4.40 11.78 13.41
C CYS A 273 5.72 12.47 13.83
N GLY A 274 6.58 12.85 12.87
CA GLY A 274 7.84 13.56 13.12
C GLY A 274 9.08 12.67 13.19
N ASN A 275 9.02 11.42 12.75
CA ASN A 275 10.14 10.48 12.72
C ASN A 275 10.99 10.63 11.45
N ALA A 276 12.23 10.13 11.51
CA ALA A 276 13.02 9.79 10.33
C ALA A 276 12.84 8.29 10.00
N MET A 277 13.12 7.89 8.76
CA MET A 277 13.05 6.49 8.34
C MET A 277 14.26 6.06 7.50
N VAL A 278 14.81 4.89 7.84
CA VAL A 278 15.68 4.12 6.95
C VAL A 278 14.88 2.95 6.40
N PHE A 279 14.67 2.91 5.09
CA PHE A 279 13.87 1.91 4.41
C PHE A 279 14.76 0.91 3.66
N LYS A 280 14.45 -0.38 3.79
CA LYS A 280 15.09 -1.46 3.04
C LYS A 280 14.06 -2.17 2.17
N PRO A 281 14.01 -1.93 0.84
CA PRO A 281 13.12 -2.66 -0.04
C PRO A 281 13.52 -4.15 -0.11
N SER A 282 12.65 -4.98 -0.69
CA SER A 282 13.03 -6.34 -1.07
C SER A 282 14.14 -6.30 -2.13
N PRO A 283 15.16 -7.19 -2.07
CA PRO A 283 16.17 -7.27 -3.12
C PRO A 283 15.60 -7.68 -4.49
N PHE A 284 14.38 -8.24 -4.54
CA PHE A 284 13.72 -8.58 -5.81
C PHE A 284 13.09 -7.37 -6.51
N THR A 285 12.77 -6.31 -5.76
CA THR A 285 12.14 -5.09 -6.29
C THR A 285 12.80 -3.84 -5.72
N PRO A 286 14.10 -3.62 -5.98
CA PRO A 286 14.88 -2.60 -5.28
C PRO A 286 14.69 -1.18 -5.84
N VAL A 287 14.01 -1.02 -6.98
CA VAL A 287 14.13 0.17 -7.82
C VAL A 287 13.24 1.34 -7.37
N SER A 288 11.93 1.11 -7.19
CA SER A 288 10.94 2.18 -7.03
C SER A 288 11.02 2.91 -5.67
N ALA A 289 11.50 2.24 -4.61
CA ALA A 289 11.70 2.86 -3.30
C ALA A 289 12.69 4.05 -3.35
N VAL A 290 13.65 4.03 -4.27
CA VAL A 290 14.61 5.12 -4.45
C VAL A 290 13.96 6.34 -5.10
N MET A 291 13.02 6.12 -6.02
CA MET A 291 12.23 7.22 -6.60
C MET A 291 11.43 7.95 -5.51
N LEU A 292 10.87 7.21 -4.54
CA LEU A 292 10.18 7.82 -3.40
C LEU A 292 11.13 8.73 -2.58
N ALA A 293 12.38 8.30 -2.38
CA ALA A 293 13.37 9.10 -1.66
C ALA A 293 13.74 10.39 -2.42
N GLU A 294 13.86 10.31 -3.74
CA GLU A 294 14.07 11.48 -4.61
C GLU A 294 12.88 12.44 -4.57
N ILE A 295 11.66 11.92 -4.61
CA ILE A 295 10.42 12.70 -4.53
C ILE A 295 10.31 13.39 -3.16
N TYR A 296 10.60 12.69 -2.07
CA TYR A 296 10.63 13.31 -0.75
C TYR A 296 11.64 14.46 -0.70
N HIS A 297 12.85 14.26 -1.24
CA HIS A 297 13.85 15.32 -1.28
C HIS A 297 13.37 16.53 -2.09
N GLU A 298 12.78 16.30 -3.27
CA GLU A 298 12.19 17.34 -4.12
C GLU A 298 11.06 18.11 -3.43
N ALA A 299 10.23 17.42 -2.63
CA ALA A 299 9.15 18.02 -1.86
C ALA A 299 9.62 18.86 -0.66
N GLY A 300 10.93 18.88 -0.35
CA GLY A 300 11.52 19.64 0.74
C GLY A 300 11.70 18.86 2.04
N VAL A 301 11.66 17.52 1.99
CA VAL A 301 12.08 16.68 3.12
C VAL A 301 13.57 16.92 3.40
N PRO A 302 13.98 17.15 4.68
CA PRO A 302 15.38 17.31 5.04
C PRO A 302 16.25 16.16 4.54
N LYS A 303 17.45 16.48 4.06
CA LYS A 303 18.44 15.47 3.66
C LYS A 303 18.66 14.49 4.81
N GLY A 304 18.60 13.19 4.49
CA GLY A 304 18.74 12.12 5.46
C GLY A 304 17.45 11.72 6.17
N LEU A 305 16.31 12.42 6.00
CA LEU A 305 15.09 12.04 6.74
C LEU A 305 14.49 10.70 6.26
N PHE A 306 14.55 10.45 4.95
CA PHE A 306 14.19 9.18 4.34
C PHE A 306 15.38 8.66 3.55
N ASN A 307 15.99 7.58 4.02
CA ASN A 307 17.12 6.91 3.37
C ASN A 307 16.69 5.54 2.86
N VAL A 308 17.33 5.08 1.78
CA VAL A 308 17.13 3.75 1.22
C VAL A 308 18.46 3.00 1.26
N VAL A 309 18.46 1.86 1.93
CA VAL A 309 19.59 0.92 1.92
C VAL A 309 19.15 -0.39 1.27
N GLN A 310 19.96 -0.89 0.35
CA GLN A 310 19.70 -2.11 -0.39
C GLN A 310 20.30 -3.31 0.31
N GLY A 311 19.65 -4.47 0.25
CA GLY A 311 20.26 -5.69 0.76
C GLY A 311 19.31 -6.81 1.12
N GLY A 312 19.91 -7.98 1.31
CA GLY A 312 19.24 -9.19 1.78
C GLY A 312 19.11 -9.25 3.30
N VAL A 313 19.27 -10.47 3.84
CA VAL A 313 19.07 -10.78 5.26
C VAL A 313 20.04 -10.00 6.15
N ALA A 314 21.34 -9.98 5.83
CA ALA A 314 22.37 -9.34 6.64
C ALA A 314 22.10 -7.84 6.88
N THR A 315 21.81 -7.09 5.81
CA THR A 315 21.42 -5.67 5.91
C THR A 315 20.19 -5.47 6.80
N GLY A 316 19.18 -6.34 6.68
CA GLY A 316 18.01 -6.34 7.56
C GLY A 316 18.37 -6.58 9.04
N GLN A 317 19.32 -7.47 9.32
CA GLN A 317 19.81 -7.75 10.67
C GLN A 317 20.53 -6.54 11.26
N PHE A 318 21.43 -5.90 10.49
CA PHE A 318 22.13 -4.68 10.92
C PHE A 318 21.13 -3.59 11.32
N LEU A 319 20.11 -3.36 10.49
CA LEU A 319 19.06 -2.38 10.79
C LEU A 319 18.27 -2.70 12.07
N CYS A 320 17.86 -3.96 12.25
CA CYS A 320 17.06 -4.36 13.42
C CYS A 320 17.86 -4.27 14.73
N GLN A 321 19.14 -4.59 14.67
CA GLN A 321 20.03 -4.63 15.84
C GLN A 321 20.64 -3.26 16.15
N HIS A 322 20.64 -2.32 15.20
CA HIS A 322 21.25 -1.00 15.35
C HIS A 322 20.78 -0.30 16.64
N PRO A 323 21.70 0.23 17.48
CA PRO A 323 21.35 0.78 18.80
C PRO A 323 20.55 2.08 18.71
N ASN A 324 20.74 2.87 17.64
CA ASN A 324 20.06 4.16 17.45
C ASN A 324 18.72 4.07 16.69
N VAL A 325 18.24 2.87 16.39
CA VAL A 325 16.92 2.67 15.78
C VAL A 325 15.87 2.52 16.88
N ALA A 326 14.82 3.33 16.83
CA ALA A 326 13.76 3.36 17.83
C ALA A 326 12.63 2.35 17.56
N LYS A 327 12.38 1.99 16.29
CA LYS A 327 11.27 1.11 15.88
C LYS A 327 11.62 0.33 14.63
N VAL A 328 11.07 -0.89 14.51
CA VAL A 328 11.09 -1.67 13.26
C VAL A 328 9.66 -1.92 12.77
N SER A 329 9.39 -1.66 11.48
CA SER A 329 8.16 -2.05 10.79
C SER A 329 8.52 -3.00 9.65
N PHE A 330 8.01 -4.22 9.68
CA PHE A 330 8.36 -5.29 8.74
C PHE A 330 7.11 -5.83 8.06
N THR A 331 7.18 -6.01 6.74
CA THR A 331 6.21 -6.75 5.94
C THR A 331 6.88 -7.96 5.30
N GLY A 332 6.31 -9.16 5.46
CA GLY A 332 6.86 -10.36 4.83
C GLY A 332 6.39 -11.68 5.45
N SER A 333 7.22 -12.73 5.36
CA SER A 333 6.83 -14.06 5.83
C SER A 333 6.82 -14.19 7.35
N VAL A 334 5.97 -15.08 7.89
CA VAL A 334 5.91 -15.37 9.33
C VAL A 334 7.26 -15.81 9.91
N PRO A 335 8.01 -16.77 9.31
CA PRO A 335 9.31 -17.17 9.82
C PRO A 335 10.32 -16.03 9.90
N THR A 336 10.30 -15.10 8.93
CA THR A 336 11.16 -13.92 8.96
C THR A 336 10.70 -12.92 10.03
N GLY A 337 9.39 -12.69 10.15
CA GLY A 337 8.82 -11.80 11.17
C GLY A 337 9.19 -12.20 12.59
N ILE A 338 9.19 -13.50 12.89
CA ILE A 338 9.66 -14.04 14.19
C ILE A 338 11.11 -13.63 14.46
N LYS A 339 12.01 -13.85 13.49
CA LYS A 339 13.43 -13.48 13.62
C LYS A 339 13.62 -11.96 13.78
N ILE A 340 12.81 -11.15 13.09
CA ILE A 340 12.84 -9.68 13.24
C ILE A 340 12.46 -9.30 14.67
N MET A 341 11.40 -9.89 15.22
CA MET A 341 10.96 -9.64 16.59
C MET A 341 12.01 -10.08 17.62
N GLU A 342 12.62 -11.24 17.45
CA GLU A 342 13.73 -11.74 18.30
C GLU A 342 14.92 -10.77 18.31
N MET A 343 15.30 -10.25 17.14
CA MET A 343 16.40 -9.27 17.05
C MET A 343 16.05 -7.93 17.66
N ALA A 344 14.82 -7.44 17.43
CA ALA A 344 14.32 -6.18 17.98
C ALA A 344 14.25 -6.21 19.52
N ALA A 345 13.97 -7.37 20.12
CA ALA A 345 13.89 -7.55 21.57
C ALA A 345 15.19 -7.17 22.30
N LYS A 346 16.36 -7.38 21.68
CA LYS A 346 17.66 -6.98 22.26
C LYS A 346 17.76 -5.49 22.59
N GLY A 347 17.05 -4.65 21.82
CA GLY A 347 16.98 -3.20 22.04
C GLY A 347 15.63 -2.72 22.58
N ILE A 348 14.73 -3.64 22.98
CA ILE A 348 13.36 -3.35 23.42
C ILE A 348 12.64 -2.43 22.41
N LYS A 349 12.86 -2.67 21.11
CA LYS A 349 12.29 -1.82 20.06
C LYS A 349 10.83 -2.22 19.82
N PRO A 350 9.87 -1.28 19.81
CA PRO A 350 8.54 -1.54 19.29
C PRO A 350 8.61 -2.08 17.86
N VAL A 351 7.79 -3.07 17.57
CA VAL A 351 7.72 -3.72 16.25
C VAL A 351 6.30 -3.61 15.70
N THR A 352 6.17 -3.36 14.40
CA THR A 352 4.94 -3.64 13.64
C THR A 352 5.26 -4.77 12.68
N LEU A 353 4.45 -5.82 12.69
CA LEU A 353 4.61 -6.99 11.84
C LEU A 353 3.35 -7.15 10.99
N GLU A 354 3.50 -7.03 9.68
CA GLU A 354 2.48 -7.38 8.68
C GLU A 354 2.91 -8.65 7.97
N LEU A 355 2.32 -9.78 8.36
CA LEU A 355 2.77 -11.10 7.93
C LEU A 355 1.75 -11.80 7.03
N GLY A 356 2.15 -12.96 6.51
CA GLY A 356 1.32 -13.77 5.62
C GLY A 356 -0.03 -14.22 6.18
N GLY A 357 -0.88 -14.72 5.30
CA GLY A 357 -2.24 -15.12 5.61
C GLY A 357 -2.70 -16.39 4.90
N LYS A 358 -3.80 -16.95 5.43
CA LYS A 358 -4.58 -18.01 4.77
C LYS A 358 -6.07 -17.72 4.91
N SER A 359 -6.44 -16.51 4.46
CA SER A 359 -7.72 -15.88 4.73
C SER A 359 -8.89 -16.71 4.17
N PRO A 360 -9.97 -16.89 4.96
CA PRO A 360 -11.18 -17.56 4.49
C PRO A 360 -12.11 -16.57 3.77
N LEU A 361 -12.68 -17.01 2.64
CA LEU A 361 -13.79 -16.36 1.96
C LEU A 361 -15.01 -17.28 2.01
N ILE A 362 -16.06 -16.88 2.73
CA ILE A 362 -17.26 -17.68 2.96
C ILE A 362 -18.39 -17.20 2.05
N ILE A 363 -18.97 -18.11 1.26
CA ILE A 363 -20.01 -17.80 0.28
C ILE A 363 -21.26 -18.62 0.61
N PHE A 364 -22.28 -17.94 1.11
CA PHE A 364 -23.56 -18.54 1.44
C PHE A 364 -24.48 -18.66 0.22
N SER A 365 -25.41 -19.62 0.25
CA SER A 365 -26.37 -19.88 -0.82
C SER A 365 -27.30 -18.71 -1.15
N ASP A 366 -27.51 -17.78 -0.22
CA ASP A 366 -28.31 -16.56 -0.40
C ASP A 366 -27.54 -15.40 -1.02
N CYS A 367 -26.26 -15.58 -1.37
CA CYS A 367 -25.46 -14.55 -2.01
C CYS A 367 -25.98 -14.19 -3.41
N VAL A 368 -25.55 -13.03 -3.93
CA VAL A 368 -25.62 -12.79 -5.37
C VAL A 368 -24.41 -13.46 -6.00
N LEU A 369 -24.65 -14.59 -6.67
CA LEU A 369 -23.62 -15.48 -7.19
C LEU A 369 -22.58 -14.75 -8.06
N GLU A 370 -23.03 -13.87 -8.95
CA GLU A 370 -22.13 -13.09 -9.82
C GLU A 370 -21.12 -12.26 -9.01
N ASN A 371 -21.58 -11.60 -7.95
CA ASN A 371 -20.72 -10.80 -7.07
C ASN A 371 -19.79 -11.69 -6.25
N ALA A 372 -20.26 -12.85 -5.80
CA ALA A 372 -19.43 -13.81 -5.08
C ALA A 372 -18.31 -14.37 -5.96
N VAL A 373 -18.59 -14.66 -7.24
CA VAL A 373 -17.56 -15.06 -8.22
C VAL A 373 -16.57 -13.93 -8.44
N LYS A 374 -17.02 -12.69 -8.70
CA LYS A 374 -16.13 -11.53 -8.84
C LYS A 374 -15.25 -11.34 -7.60
N GLY A 375 -15.84 -11.45 -6.42
CA GLY A 375 -15.14 -11.37 -5.14
C GLY A 375 -14.06 -12.44 -5.01
N ALA A 376 -14.37 -13.70 -5.34
CA ALA A 376 -13.40 -14.80 -5.29
C ALA A 376 -12.23 -14.62 -6.28
N LEU A 377 -12.49 -14.12 -7.50
CA LEU A 377 -11.44 -13.80 -8.48
C LEU A 377 -10.53 -12.69 -7.95
N MET A 378 -11.11 -11.59 -7.49
CA MET A 378 -10.37 -10.46 -6.91
C MET A 378 -9.57 -10.87 -5.68
N ALA A 379 -10.11 -11.78 -4.87
CA ALA A 379 -9.48 -12.33 -3.67
C ALA A 379 -8.35 -13.33 -3.93
N ASN A 380 -8.08 -13.72 -5.19
CA ASN A 380 -7.11 -14.78 -5.48
C ASN A 380 -6.13 -14.46 -6.61
N PHE A 381 -6.50 -13.60 -7.56
CA PHE A 381 -5.73 -13.45 -8.81
C PHE A 381 -5.18 -12.04 -9.06
N LEU A 382 -5.50 -11.05 -8.22
CA LEU A 382 -4.78 -9.78 -8.22
C LEU A 382 -3.29 -10.01 -7.98
N THR A 383 -2.45 -9.26 -8.68
CA THR A 383 -0.97 -9.27 -8.58
C THR A 383 -0.47 -10.72 -8.59
N GLN A 384 -0.87 -11.50 -9.60
CA GLN A 384 -0.53 -12.92 -9.77
C GLN A 384 -0.82 -13.80 -8.53
N GLY A 385 -1.77 -13.41 -7.67
CA GLY A 385 -2.06 -14.09 -6.41
C GLY A 385 -1.05 -13.85 -5.27
N GLU A 386 -0.12 -12.91 -5.46
CA GLU A 386 0.97 -12.55 -4.55
C GLU A 386 0.52 -11.44 -3.56
N VAL A 387 -0.65 -11.60 -2.95
CA VAL A 387 -1.26 -10.63 -2.02
C VAL A 387 -1.55 -11.31 -0.69
N CYS A 388 -1.05 -10.73 0.41
CA CYS A 388 -1.12 -11.35 1.75
C CYS A 388 -2.56 -11.58 2.23
N CYS A 389 -3.48 -10.66 1.94
CA CYS A 389 -4.87 -10.75 2.39
C CYS A 389 -5.77 -11.66 1.52
N ASN A 390 -5.25 -12.25 0.44
CA ASN A 390 -6.02 -13.08 -0.49
C ASN A 390 -6.84 -14.17 0.22
N GLY A 391 -8.12 -14.27 -0.18
CA GLY A 391 -9.11 -15.25 0.29
C GLY A 391 -8.90 -16.62 -0.32
N THR A 392 -7.73 -17.22 -0.09
CA THR A 392 -7.28 -18.43 -0.79
C THR A 392 -7.97 -19.72 -0.35
N ARG A 393 -8.74 -19.69 0.76
CA ARG A 393 -9.70 -20.74 1.13
C ARG A 393 -11.11 -20.24 0.88
N VAL A 394 -11.69 -20.67 -0.24
CA VAL A 394 -13.04 -20.28 -0.64
C VAL A 394 -14.02 -21.36 -0.18
N PHE A 395 -14.71 -21.06 0.91
CA PHE A 395 -15.78 -21.90 1.45
C PHE A 395 -17.09 -21.58 0.74
N VAL A 396 -17.72 -22.57 0.11
CA VAL A 396 -18.95 -22.40 -0.67
C VAL A 396 -20.03 -23.32 -0.14
N GLN A 397 -21.22 -22.79 0.13
CA GLN A 397 -22.31 -23.59 0.67
C GLN A 397 -22.78 -24.62 -0.36
N SER A 398 -22.99 -25.87 0.10
CA SER A 398 -23.22 -27.04 -0.75
C SER A 398 -24.28 -26.85 -1.84
N GLU A 399 -25.36 -26.11 -1.57
CA GLU A 399 -26.46 -25.88 -2.51
C GLU A 399 -26.05 -25.13 -3.79
N ILE A 400 -25.03 -24.26 -3.71
CA ILE A 400 -24.56 -23.44 -4.83
C ILE A 400 -23.18 -23.84 -5.34
N LEU A 401 -22.54 -24.85 -4.75
CA LEU A 401 -21.18 -25.27 -5.05
C LEU A 401 -20.94 -25.52 -6.55
N ASN A 402 -21.81 -26.29 -7.20
CA ASN A 402 -21.67 -26.61 -8.62
C ASN A 402 -21.79 -25.37 -9.52
N SER A 403 -22.78 -24.52 -9.25
CA SER A 403 -23.03 -23.29 -10.02
C SER A 403 -21.87 -22.31 -9.86
N PHE A 404 -21.39 -22.12 -8.63
CA PHE A 404 -20.23 -21.28 -8.33
C PHE A 404 -18.96 -21.82 -9.00
N THR A 405 -18.66 -23.10 -8.83
CA THR A 405 -17.45 -23.74 -9.35
C THR A 405 -17.39 -23.61 -10.88
N LYS A 406 -18.50 -23.87 -11.57
CA LYS A 406 -18.56 -23.73 -13.03
C LYS A 406 -18.28 -22.30 -13.50
N GLU A 407 -18.87 -21.30 -12.84
CA GLU A 407 -18.71 -19.90 -13.26
C GLU A 407 -17.31 -19.37 -12.91
N VAL A 408 -16.78 -19.67 -11.71
CA VAL A 408 -15.43 -19.21 -11.32
C VAL A 408 -14.36 -19.84 -12.22
N MET A 409 -14.49 -21.11 -12.60
CA MET A 409 -13.58 -21.75 -13.57
C MET A 409 -13.60 -21.02 -14.91
N LYS A 410 -14.79 -20.78 -15.46
CA LYS A 410 -14.97 -20.08 -16.74
C LYS A 410 -14.33 -18.70 -16.71
N GLN A 411 -14.57 -17.92 -15.66
CA GLN A 411 -13.99 -16.58 -15.53
C GLN A 411 -12.48 -16.63 -15.32
N THR A 412 -11.97 -17.61 -14.58
CA THR A 412 -10.52 -17.80 -14.38
C THR A 412 -9.80 -18.09 -15.70
N GLN A 413 -10.39 -18.93 -16.56
CA GLN A 413 -9.84 -19.24 -17.89
C GLN A 413 -9.85 -18.04 -18.85
N ASN A 414 -10.68 -17.04 -18.59
CA ASN A 414 -10.74 -15.81 -19.39
C ASN A 414 -9.75 -14.72 -18.94
N ILE A 415 -8.97 -14.96 -17.88
CA ILE A 415 -7.96 -14.01 -17.42
C ILE A 415 -6.88 -13.90 -18.51
N LYS A 416 -6.70 -12.68 -19.04
CA LYS A 416 -5.68 -12.40 -20.06
C LYS A 416 -4.30 -12.35 -19.41
N ILE A 417 -3.48 -13.36 -19.70
CA ILE A 417 -2.08 -13.46 -19.29
C ILE A 417 -1.18 -12.92 -20.40
N GLY A 418 -0.19 -12.10 -20.09
CA GLY A 418 0.74 -11.60 -21.11
C GLY A 418 1.64 -10.48 -20.64
N ASP A 419 2.07 -9.66 -21.60
CA ASP A 419 2.91 -8.49 -21.35
C ASP A 419 2.20 -7.54 -20.36
N PRO A 420 2.77 -7.30 -19.17
CA PRO A 420 2.09 -6.54 -18.13
C PRO A 420 1.96 -5.05 -18.46
N LEU A 421 2.71 -4.51 -19.43
CA LEU A 421 2.55 -3.12 -19.89
C LEU A 421 1.39 -2.92 -20.88
N LEU A 422 0.72 -3.99 -21.33
CA LEU A 422 -0.48 -3.87 -22.17
C LEU A 422 -1.72 -3.62 -21.32
N GLU A 423 -2.55 -2.66 -21.75
CA GLU A 423 -3.76 -2.21 -21.03
C GLU A 423 -4.81 -3.30 -20.79
N ASP A 424 -4.87 -4.30 -21.66
CA ASP A 424 -5.83 -5.39 -21.58
C ASP A 424 -5.29 -6.63 -20.86
N THR A 425 -4.00 -6.67 -20.50
CA THR A 425 -3.44 -7.71 -19.63
C THR A 425 -4.05 -7.60 -18.23
N ARG A 426 -4.38 -8.75 -17.64
CA ARG A 426 -4.94 -8.85 -16.29
C ARG A 426 -4.09 -9.69 -15.35
N MET A 427 -3.10 -10.40 -15.86
CA MET A 427 -2.12 -11.12 -15.06
C MET A 427 -0.77 -11.15 -15.78
N GLY A 428 0.29 -10.74 -15.08
CA GLY A 428 1.65 -10.80 -15.58
C GLY A 428 2.42 -12.02 -15.07
N ALA A 429 3.74 -11.90 -15.01
CA ALA A 429 4.63 -12.95 -14.49
C ALA A 429 4.76 -12.86 -12.96
N LEU A 430 4.99 -14.00 -12.30
CA LEU A 430 5.34 -14.05 -10.88
C LEU A 430 6.73 -13.44 -10.66
N ILE A 431 7.02 -12.98 -9.45
CA ILE A 431 8.19 -12.12 -9.19
C ILE A 431 9.54 -12.69 -9.63
N ASN A 432 9.77 -14.00 -9.52
CA ASN A 432 11.01 -14.65 -9.95
C ASN A 432 10.82 -16.15 -10.20
N HIS A 433 11.82 -16.76 -10.84
CA HIS A 433 11.80 -18.19 -11.19
C HIS A 433 11.64 -19.11 -9.97
N SER A 434 12.39 -18.86 -8.88
CA SER A 434 12.31 -19.70 -7.67
C SER A 434 10.92 -19.67 -7.03
N HIS A 435 10.25 -18.51 -7.07
CA HIS A 435 8.88 -18.37 -6.59
C HIS A 435 7.87 -19.10 -7.50
N LEU A 436 8.03 -19.01 -8.83
CA LEU A 436 7.25 -19.80 -9.78
C LEU A 436 7.37 -21.32 -9.49
N GLU A 437 8.60 -21.83 -9.35
CA GLU A 437 8.83 -23.25 -9.03
C GLU A 437 8.19 -23.65 -7.70
N LYS A 438 8.30 -22.79 -6.68
CA LYS A 438 7.64 -23.01 -5.38
C LYS A 438 6.12 -23.12 -5.54
N VAL A 439 5.48 -22.20 -6.26
CA VAL A 439 4.02 -22.23 -6.47
C VAL A 439 3.59 -23.48 -7.25
N LEU A 440 4.30 -23.84 -8.32
CA LEU A 440 4.04 -25.07 -9.09
C LEU A 440 4.21 -26.32 -8.22
N SER A 441 5.17 -26.33 -7.29
CA SER A 441 5.37 -27.45 -6.36
C SER A 441 4.17 -27.66 -5.43
N PHE A 442 3.50 -26.58 -4.98
CA PHE A 442 2.27 -26.67 -4.19
C PHE A 442 1.10 -27.24 -5.00
N VAL A 443 0.97 -26.85 -6.27
CA VAL A 443 -0.07 -27.41 -7.15
C VAL A 443 0.15 -28.90 -7.34
N LYS A 444 1.40 -29.32 -7.59
CA LYS A 444 1.76 -30.74 -7.68
C LYS A 444 1.43 -31.49 -6.39
N GLN A 445 1.86 -30.97 -5.25
CA GLN A 445 1.61 -31.58 -3.94
C GLN A 445 0.11 -31.68 -3.63
N ALA A 446 -0.70 -30.70 -4.03
CA ALA A 446 -2.15 -30.74 -3.88
C ALA A 446 -2.77 -31.90 -4.67
N LYS A 447 -2.32 -32.14 -5.91
CA LYS A 447 -2.73 -33.31 -6.71
C LYS A 447 -2.37 -34.62 -6.00
N ASP A 448 -1.14 -34.71 -5.49
CA ASP A 448 -0.65 -35.88 -4.76
C ASP A 448 -1.45 -36.16 -3.47
N GLN A 449 -2.04 -35.12 -2.87
CA GLN A 449 -2.90 -35.21 -1.68
C GLN A 449 -4.39 -35.44 -2.01
N GLY A 450 -4.75 -35.54 -3.28
CA GLY A 450 -6.12 -35.85 -3.75
C GLY A 450 -6.98 -34.64 -4.14
N ALA A 451 -6.41 -33.43 -4.18
CA ALA A 451 -7.11 -32.27 -4.73
C ALA A 451 -7.25 -32.42 -6.26
N VAL A 452 -8.34 -31.91 -6.81
CA VAL A 452 -8.59 -31.91 -8.25
C VAL A 452 -8.24 -30.55 -8.83
N VAL A 453 -7.37 -30.50 -9.82
CA VAL A 453 -7.16 -29.27 -10.60
C VAL A 453 -8.31 -29.11 -11.56
N LEU A 454 -9.13 -28.09 -11.31
CA LEU A 454 -10.30 -27.76 -12.13
C LEU A 454 -9.88 -26.99 -13.38
N CYS A 455 -8.93 -26.06 -13.25
CA CYS A 455 -8.29 -25.35 -14.36
C CYS A 455 -6.90 -24.83 -13.96
N GLY A 456 -6.03 -24.62 -14.95
CA GLY A 456 -4.72 -23.99 -14.82
C GLY A 456 -3.72 -24.78 -13.96
N GLY A 457 -2.83 -24.07 -13.25
CA GLY A 457 -1.85 -24.70 -12.36
C GLY A 457 -0.62 -25.28 -13.05
N GLU A 458 -0.33 -24.80 -14.25
CA GLU A 458 0.81 -25.23 -15.07
C GLU A 458 1.64 -24.01 -15.48
N ALA A 459 2.94 -24.23 -15.72
CA ALA A 459 3.79 -23.21 -16.34
C ALA A 459 3.16 -22.76 -17.67
N TYR A 460 3.21 -21.45 -17.94
CA TYR A 460 2.61 -20.86 -19.11
C TYR A 460 3.67 -20.12 -19.91
N VAL A 461 3.61 -20.19 -21.23
CA VAL A 461 4.50 -19.43 -22.11
C VAL A 461 3.61 -18.59 -23.01
N PRO A 462 3.55 -17.26 -22.81
CA PRO A 462 2.78 -16.38 -23.68
C PRO A 462 3.24 -16.45 -25.14
N ASP A 463 2.33 -16.19 -26.08
CA ASP A 463 2.62 -16.27 -27.52
C ASP A 463 3.66 -15.24 -28.01
N ASP A 464 3.79 -14.10 -27.33
CA ASP A 464 4.78 -13.07 -27.67
C ASP A 464 6.20 -13.59 -27.37
N PRO A 465 7.08 -13.78 -28.39
CA PRO A 465 8.39 -14.39 -28.20
C PRO A 465 9.29 -13.68 -27.18
N LYS A 466 9.10 -12.37 -26.97
CA LYS A 466 9.89 -11.60 -25.99
C LYS A 466 9.62 -12.01 -24.54
N LEU A 467 8.50 -12.69 -24.29
CA LEU A 467 8.05 -13.16 -22.98
C LEU A 467 8.42 -14.61 -22.70
N SER A 468 9.07 -15.31 -23.63
CA SER A 468 9.40 -16.74 -23.53
C SER A 468 10.30 -17.10 -22.34
N GLY A 469 11.09 -16.14 -21.84
CA GLY A 469 11.92 -16.30 -20.63
C GLY A 469 11.24 -15.86 -19.34
N GLY A 470 10.00 -15.35 -19.39
CA GLY A 470 9.31 -14.82 -18.22
C GLY A 470 8.72 -15.89 -17.30
N PHE A 471 8.38 -15.49 -16.07
CA PHE A 471 8.01 -16.41 -14.99
C PHE A 471 6.49 -16.59 -14.88
N TYR A 472 5.85 -17.07 -15.94
CA TYR A 472 4.40 -17.20 -16.00
C TYR A 472 3.89 -18.59 -15.61
N MET A 473 2.69 -18.62 -15.03
CA MET A 473 1.86 -19.81 -14.90
C MET A 473 0.40 -19.47 -15.20
N SER A 474 -0.41 -20.48 -15.46
CA SER A 474 -1.86 -20.33 -15.57
C SER A 474 -2.52 -20.26 -14.18
N PRO A 475 -3.49 -19.34 -13.96
CA PRO A 475 -4.20 -19.23 -12.68
C PRO A 475 -4.97 -20.51 -12.39
N CYS A 476 -4.85 -20.99 -11.15
CA CYS A 476 -5.24 -22.34 -10.74
C CYS A 476 -6.45 -22.31 -9.81
N VAL A 477 -7.41 -23.19 -10.08
CA VAL A 477 -8.52 -23.48 -9.16
C VAL A 477 -8.47 -24.95 -8.77
N LEU A 478 -8.37 -25.20 -7.48
CA LEU A 478 -8.39 -26.51 -6.87
C LEU A 478 -9.78 -26.80 -6.30
N GLY A 479 -10.34 -27.95 -6.68
CA GLY A 479 -11.53 -28.55 -6.06
C GLY A 479 -11.17 -29.80 -5.27
N ASN A 480 -12.17 -30.43 -4.65
CA ASN A 480 -11.99 -31.60 -3.77
C ASN A 480 -10.95 -31.37 -2.66
N CYS A 481 -10.88 -30.13 -2.14
CA CYS A 481 -9.96 -29.78 -1.07
C CYS A 481 -10.53 -30.17 0.30
N ASN A 482 -9.66 -30.52 1.24
CA ASN A 482 -10.00 -30.72 2.65
C ASN A 482 -9.02 -29.98 3.56
N ASP A 483 -9.41 -29.77 4.81
CA ASP A 483 -8.70 -28.92 5.77
C ASP A 483 -7.30 -29.43 6.17
N ASN A 484 -6.98 -30.70 5.86
CA ASN A 484 -5.68 -31.31 6.15
C ASN A 484 -4.68 -31.20 4.99
N MET A 485 -5.10 -30.72 3.82
CA MET A 485 -4.21 -30.55 2.68
C MET A 485 -3.25 -29.38 2.88
N THR A 486 -2.01 -29.53 2.42
CA THR A 486 -0.98 -28.51 2.53
C THR A 486 -1.38 -27.22 1.81
N CYS A 487 -2.02 -27.32 0.63
CA CYS A 487 -2.52 -26.15 -0.10
C CYS A 487 -3.62 -25.36 0.63
N VAL A 488 -4.29 -25.98 1.62
CA VAL A 488 -5.32 -25.34 2.45
C VAL A 488 -4.70 -24.76 3.74
N GLN A 489 -3.65 -25.38 4.30
CA GLN A 489 -3.03 -24.94 5.55
C GLN A 489 -1.94 -23.88 5.36
N GLU A 490 -1.18 -23.97 4.26
CA GLU A 490 0.00 -23.16 4.02
C GLU A 490 -0.27 -22.00 3.04
N GLU A 491 0.41 -20.89 3.26
CA GLU A 491 0.41 -19.75 2.34
C GLU A 491 1.26 -20.10 1.10
N ILE A 492 0.60 -20.18 -0.06
CA ILE A 492 1.24 -20.46 -1.36
C ILE A 492 1.84 -19.18 -1.94
N PHE A 493 1.11 -18.07 -1.81
CA PHE A 493 1.47 -16.74 -2.34
C PHE A 493 1.63 -16.72 -3.87
N GLY A 494 0.69 -17.35 -4.57
CA GLY A 494 0.58 -17.38 -6.03
C GLY A 494 -0.88 -17.60 -6.43
N PRO A 495 -1.20 -17.70 -7.74
CA PRO A 495 -2.57 -17.64 -8.22
C PRO A 495 -3.25 -19.01 -8.08
N VAL A 496 -3.46 -19.48 -6.85
CA VAL A 496 -4.01 -20.80 -6.53
C VAL A 496 -5.15 -20.67 -5.52
N MET A 497 -6.38 -20.83 -6.00
CA MET A 497 -7.61 -20.85 -5.20
C MET A 497 -7.94 -22.28 -4.75
N SER A 498 -8.25 -22.49 -3.47
CA SER A 498 -8.78 -23.75 -2.95
C SER A 498 -10.27 -23.61 -2.61
N ILE A 499 -11.12 -24.41 -3.26
CA ILE A 499 -12.57 -24.43 -3.00
C ILE A 499 -12.90 -25.57 -2.03
N LEU A 500 -13.64 -25.24 -0.97
CA LEU A 500 -14.08 -26.18 0.06
C LEU A 500 -15.62 -26.08 0.23
N PRO A 501 -16.36 -27.19 0.21
CA PRO A 501 -17.78 -27.17 0.53
C PRO A 501 -18.00 -26.98 2.04
N PHE A 502 -19.16 -26.46 2.44
CA PHE A 502 -19.66 -26.47 3.82
C PHE A 502 -21.20 -26.54 3.83
N ASP A 503 -21.79 -27.01 4.93
CA ASP A 503 -23.24 -27.16 5.05
C ASP A 503 -23.86 -26.14 6.01
N THR A 504 -23.19 -25.84 7.13
CA THR A 504 -23.73 -24.97 8.19
C THR A 504 -22.84 -23.76 8.50
N GLU A 505 -23.45 -22.70 9.02
CA GLU A 505 -22.76 -21.47 9.42
C GLU A 505 -21.77 -21.73 10.57
N GLU A 506 -22.18 -22.56 11.54
CA GLU A 506 -21.38 -22.93 12.70
C GLU A 506 -20.11 -23.70 12.29
N GLU A 507 -20.28 -24.71 11.42
CA GLU A 507 -19.19 -25.51 10.87
C GLU A 507 -18.17 -24.65 10.11
N VAL A 508 -18.64 -23.79 9.20
CA VAL A 508 -17.72 -22.98 8.39
C VAL A 508 -16.97 -21.96 9.23
N LEU A 509 -17.57 -21.41 10.29
CA LEU A 509 -16.88 -20.51 11.21
C LEU A 509 -15.77 -21.22 11.99
N GLU A 510 -16.00 -22.46 12.44
CA GLU A 510 -14.96 -23.26 13.09
C GLU A 510 -13.79 -23.51 12.15
N ARG A 511 -14.07 -23.99 10.93
CA ARG A 511 -13.05 -24.32 9.91
C ARG A 511 -12.32 -23.07 9.39
N ALA A 512 -13.03 -21.96 9.21
CA ALA A 512 -12.45 -20.68 8.83
C ALA A 512 -11.42 -20.20 9.87
N ASN A 513 -11.72 -20.40 11.15
CA ASN A 513 -10.87 -19.98 12.27
C ASN A 513 -9.79 -20.98 12.67
N ASN A 514 -9.92 -22.25 12.26
CA ASN A 514 -8.94 -23.32 12.54
C ASN A 514 -7.66 -23.17 11.69
N THR A 515 -6.92 -22.11 11.96
CA THR A 515 -5.65 -21.78 11.34
C THR A 515 -4.83 -20.89 12.28
N ARG A 516 -3.50 -20.96 12.15
CA ARG A 516 -2.57 -20.10 12.88
C ARG A 516 -2.56 -18.65 12.38
N PHE A 517 -3.07 -18.42 11.17
CA PHE A 517 -3.15 -17.11 10.53
C PHE A 517 -4.42 -16.35 10.94
N GLY A 518 -4.42 -15.04 10.73
CA GLY A 518 -5.55 -14.17 11.06
C GLY A 518 -5.47 -12.81 10.37
N LEU A 519 -5.04 -12.75 9.11
CA LEU A 519 -4.88 -11.47 8.41
C LEU A 519 -6.23 -10.90 7.98
N ALA A 520 -6.90 -11.55 7.03
CA ALA A 520 -8.19 -11.12 6.52
C ALA A 520 -9.23 -12.27 6.54
N GLY A 521 -10.49 -11.92 6.30
CA GLY A 521 -11.59 -12.83 6.03
C GLY A 521 -12.70 -12.12 5.25
N GLY A 522 -13.63 -12.88 4.67
CA GLY A 522 -14.75 -12.28 3.95
C GLY A 522 -15.99 -13.16 3.92
N VAL A 523 -17.15 -12.52 3.74
CA VAL A 523 -18.44 -13.19 3.62
C VAL A 523 -19.28 -12.60 2.49
N PHE A 524 -19.91 -13.47 1.70
CA PHE A 524 -20.94 -13.13 0.72
C PHE A 524 -22.29 -13.71 1.15
N THR A 525 -23.25 -12.84 1.45
CA THR A 525 -24.61 -13.17 1.91
C THR A 525 -25.51 -11.93 1.78
N ARG A 526 -26.83 -12.13 1.65
CA ARG A 526 -27.83 -11.04 1.64
C ARG A 526 -28.46 -10.84 3.01
N ASP A 527 -28.41 -11.84 3.88
CA ASP A 527 -28.90 -11.72 5.24
C ASP A 527 -28.00 -10.81 6.10
N ILE A 528 -28.57 -9.69 6.55
CA ILE A 528 -27.86 -8.68 7.35
C ILE A 528 -27.36 -9.24 8.69
N GLN A 529 -28.14 -10.11 9.34
CA GLN A 529 -27.78 -10.64 10.65
C GLN A 529 -26.60 -11.62 10.53
N ARG A 530 -26.64 -12.50 9.52
CA ARG A 530 -25.57 -13.41 9.16
C ARG A 530 -24.32 -12.65 8.78
N ALA A 531 -24.41 -11.63 7.92
CA ALA A 531 -23.25 -10.86 7.51
C ALA A 531 -22.44 -10.33 8.72
N HIS A 532 -23.11 -9.68 9.66
CA HIS A 532 -22.47 -9.12 10.85
C HIS A 532 -22.08 -10.19 11.88
N ARG A 533 -22.90 -11.25 12.07
CA ARG A 533 -22.59 -12.34 13.00
C ARG A 533 -21.37 -13.16 12.54
N VAL A 534 -21.28 -13.46 11.25
CA VAL A 534 -20.13 -14.17 10.65
C VAL A 534 -18.87 -13.33 10.78
N VAL A 535 -18.92 -12.04 10.42
CA VAL A 535 -17.75 -11.16 10.56
C VAL A 535 -17.31 -11.01 12.03
N ALA A 536 -18.25 -10.88 12.97
CA ALA A 536 -17.93 -10.85 14.39
C ALA A 536 -17.33 -12.18 14.91
N GLY A 537 -17.69 -13.30 14.28
CA GLY A 537 -17.15 -14.62 14.60
C GLY A 537 -15.80 -14.95 13.94
N LEU A 538 -15.43 -14.25 12.86
CA LEU A 538 -14.14 -14.44 12.18
C LEU A 538 -12.98 -13.86 12.99
N GLN A 539 -11.93 -14.66 13.18
CA GLN A 539 -10.73 -14.30 13.92
C GLN A 539 -9.66 -13.74 12.99
N ALA A 540 -9.95 -12.60 12.35
CA ALA A 540 -9.05 -11.90 11.45
C ALA A 540 -9.06 -10.39 11.73
N GLY A 541 -7.96 -9.71 11.39
CA GLY A 541 -7.83 -8.27 11.61
C GLY A 541 -8.60 -7.41 10.59
N MET A 542 -8.91 -7.96 9.42
CA MET A 542 -9.72 -7.31 8.39
C MET A 542 -10.83 -8.24 7.92
N CYS A 543 -12.05 -7.72 7.78
CA CYS A 543 -13.19 -8.50 7.28
C CYS A 543 -13.95 -7.74 6.20
N PHE A 544 -14.33 -8.45 5.14
CA PHE A 544 -15.09 -7.90 4.02
C PHE A 544 -16.50 -8.50 3.95
N ILE A 545 -17.52 -7.65 3.76
CA ILE A 545 -18.90 -8.10 3.50
C ILE A 545 -19.24 -7.76 2.06
N ASN A 546 -19.58 -8.77 1.26
CA ASN A 546 -19.99 -8.64 -0.15
C ASN A 546 -19.00 -7.90 -1.06
N ASN A 547 -17.72 -7.90 -0.68
CA ASN A 547 -16.59 -7.38 -1.45
C ASN A 547 -15.31 -8.10 -0.99
N TYR A 548 -14.15 -7.82 -1.60
CA TYR A 548 -12.85 -8.33 -1.14
C TYR A 548 -11.70 -7.46 -1.68
N ASN A 549 -10.56 -7.44 -0.99
CA ASN A 549 -9.33 -6.73 -1.38
C ASN A 549 -9.50 -5.20 -1.56
N VAL A 550 -10.41 -4.59 -0.80
CA VAL A 550 -10.53 -3.13 -0.72
C VAL A 550 -9.69 -2.63 0.47
N SER A 551 -8.77 -1.70 0.24
CA SER A 551 -7.88 -1.17 1.28
C SER A 551 -7.90 0.35 1.34
N PRO A 552 -9.01 0.98 1.81
CA PRO A 552 -9.09 2.42 1.98
C PRO A 552 -8.08 2.89 3.04
N VAL A 553 -7.47 4.05 2.81
CA VAL A 553 -6.44 4.59 3.71
C VAL A 553 -7.00 4.95 5.09
N GLU A 554 -8.30 5.20 5.19
CA GLU A 554 -9.00 5.55 6.42
C GLU A 554 -9.13 4.37 7.39
N LEU A 555 -9.02 3.13 6.88
CA LEU A 555 -9.21 1.92 7.67
C LEU A 555 -7.86 1.34 8.13
N PRO A 556 -7.74 0.92 9.40
CA PRO A 556 -6.55 0.22 9.85
C PRO A 556 -6.43 -1.15 9.17
N PHE A 557 -5.27 -1.39 8.58
CA PHE A 557 -4.85 -2.65 7.99
C PHE A 557 -3.95 -3.38 8.99
N GLY A 558 -4.20 -4.66 9.23
CA GLY A 558 -3.20 -5.52 9.86
C GLY A 558 -3.76 -6.78 10.50
N GLY A 559 -2.86 -7.72 10.85
CA GLY A 559 -3.23 -9.07 11.25
C GLY A 559 -3.64 -9.29 12.71
N TYR A 560 -4.24 -10.45 12.96
CA TYR A 560 -4.40 -11.15 14.23
C TYR A 560 -3.49 -12.41 14.26
N LYS A 561 -3.34 -13.03 15.42
CA LYS A 561 -2.61 -14.31 15.60
C LYS A 561 -1.18 -14.22 15.03
N MET A 562 -0.74 -15.24 14.26
CA MET A 562 0.59 -15.23 13.63
C MET A 562 0.68 -14.37 12.38
N SER A 563 -0.41 -13.75 11.92
CA SER A 563 -0.36 -12.78 10.81
C SER A 563 0.16 -11.41 11.23
N GLY A 564 0.50 -11.24 12.51
CA GLY A 564 1.23 -10.09 13.01
C GLY A 564 0.44 -9.20 13.96
N PHE A 565 0.99 -8.04 14.27
CA PHE A 565 0.44 -7.06 15.20
C PHE A 565 0.97 -5.65 14.91
N GLY A 566 0.27 -4.65 15.44
CA GLY A 566 0.37 -3.28 14.95
C GLY A 566 -0.59 -3.05 13.78
N ARG A 567 -0.73 -1.82 13.32
CA ARG A 567 -1.56 -1.48 12.15
C ARG A 567 -0.85 -0.51 11.24
N GLU A 568 -1.06 -0.69 9.95
CA GLU A 568 -0.83 0.30 8.90
C GLU A 568 -2.16 0.98 8.54
N ASN A 569 -2.13 2.13 7.88
CA ASN A 569 -3.33 2.92 7.56
C ASN A 569 -4.21 3.31 8.77
N GLY A 570 -5.22 4.14 8.51
CA GLY A 570 -6.12 4.70 9.50
C GLY A 570 -5.43 5.56 10.57
N GLU A 571 -6.22 6.11 11.48
CA GLU A 571 -5.67 6.88 12.60
C GLU A 571 -4.88 6.00 13.58
N ALA A 572 -5.22 4.71 13.68
CA ALA A 572 -4.57 3.77 14.60
C ALA A 572 -3.05 3.63 14.37
N ALA A 573 -2.56 3.82 13.13
CA ALA A 573 -1.14 3.78 12.83
C ALA A 573 -0.31 4.83 13.61
N ILE A 574 -0.93 5.97 13.97
CA ILE A 574 -0.28 7.05 14.72
C ILE A 574 0.25 6.54 16.07
N GLU A 575 -0.50 5.64 16.73
CA GLU A 575 -0.09 5.05 18.01
C GLU A 575 1.17 4.20 17.89
N TYR A 576 1.44 3.66 16.70
CA TYR A 576 2.63 2.84 16.46
C TYR A 576 3.85 3.65 16.00
N TYR A 577 3.69 4.94 15.70
CA TYR A 577 4.74 5.86 15.27
C TYR A 577 4.93 7.06 16.21
N SER A 578 4.27 7.05 17.36
CA SER A 578 4.44 8.08 18.40
C SER A 578 4.38 7.45 19.79
N GLN A 579 4.71 8.23 20.80
CA GLN A 579 4.65 7.83 22.20
C GLN A 579 4.08 8.95 23.07
N LEU A 580 3.36 8.59 24.13
CA LEU A 580 2.83 9.55 25.08
C LEU A 580 3.83 9.77 26.22
N LYS A 581 4.17 11.03 26.46
CA LYS A 581 4.84 11.50 27.68
C LYS A 581 3.80 12.12 28.60
N THR A 582 3.57 11.52 29.75
CA THR A 582 2.71 12.09 30.80
C THR A 582 3.51 13.07 31.66
N VAL A 583 2.95 14.27 31.86
CA VAL A 583 3.50 15.31 32.72
C VAL A 583 2.47 15.66 33.77
N CYS A 584 2.80 15.48 35.04
CA CYS A 584 1.99 15.92 36.17
C CYS A 584 2.52 17.27 36.67
N VAL A 585 1.63 18.22 36.87
CA VAL A 585 1.93 19.55 37.38
C VAL A 585 1.26 19.68 38.74
N GLU A 586 2.09 19.66 39.79
CA GLU A 586 1.65 19.96 41.16
C GLU A 586 1.44 21.47 41.28
N MET A 587 0.23 21.88 41.68
CA MET A 587 -0.15 23.29 41.78
C MET A 587 -0.13 23.82 43.23
N GLY A 588 0.04 22.94 44.22
CA GLY A 588 0.21 23.23 45.63
C GLY A 588 1.62 22.89 46.14
N ASN A 589 1.70 22.48 47.42
CA ASN A 589 2.93 22.02 48.04
C ASN A 589 3.08 20.50 47.87
N VAL A 590 4.32 20.01 47.78
CA VAL A 590 4.58 18.57 47.83
C VAL A 590 4.25 18.06 49.23
N GLU A 591 3.22 17.22 49.32
CA GLU A 591 2.95 16.46 50.55
C GLU A 591 4.06 15.41 50.74
N THR A 592 4.61 15.36 51.95
CA THR A 592 5.71 14.47 52.30
C THR A 592 5.31 13.55 53.45
N LEU A 593 5.78 12.30 53.37
CA LEU A 593 5.66 11.33 54.46
C LEU A 593 6.79 11.46 55.51
N PHE A 594 7.79 12.29 55.23
CA PHE A 594 8.93 12.65 56.10
C PHE A 594 8.80 14.11 56.53
#